data_AF-A0AAV1IL10-F1
#
_entry.id   AF-A0AAV1IL10-F1
#
_cell.length_a   1.000
_cell.length_b   1.000
_cell.length_c   1.000
_cell.angle_alpha   90.00
_cell.angle_beta   90.00
_cell.angle_gamma   90.00
#
_symmetry.space_group_name_H-M   'P 1'
#
loop_
_entity.id
_entity.type
_entity.pdbx_description
1 polymer ?
#
loop_
_entity_poly.entity_id
_entity_poly.type
_entity_poly.pdbx_seq_one_letter_code
_entity_poly.pdbx_strand_id
1 'polypeptide(L)'
;MVEGAAALHQLAERWRQESRWAFQVLHAPAEPAGRGLALPPLPWTRSLEAAEQEPIQDAQDTVSANHKMMGVAITWDAEQIFFLPASSESWSLLGGMLGNPGPEKLTHDWKGQLAALSGSCCDTGGSALPALLCLQPVLDIRIAAWLIKPDSRDASDNPNGPASAKQQRSLEGLVRSRLGEGPQQGLSELAQSSAHIPAVHAQALRACKHAGLIWHAFSHFRRILQEESLMRAFVRVEMPLVHVLQSMEAVGIAVDPASLAKHKPPLKRRIEELKQEVRRLSGLKKLDLCSPKEVGDMLFQTLGLPVPSCAMRGPSRNPSTNNEVLEELASLHEVPRLMQDFRSAGKFLSDFVEPLSRRARGLSPGTPGTGSHLVRIRGSFCQTATATGRLSMEDPNLQTAPKTRKFNVAETQAQISEGGTTRHGRRNHDANIRDAFVAPEGRVLLSADYAQMELRLMAHLSGDEALCAMLRDPLQDPFTLWAAQWMLIPASQASLAVWEGHRRGGEIDWLSCAYLLSLMGLNSRRGTRCRDL
;
A
#
# COMPACT_ATOMS: atom_id res chain seq x y z
N MET A 1 -10.24 16.88 32.65
CA MET A 1 -9.25 17.75 31.96
C MET A 1 -8.20 18.11 32.98
N VAL A 2 -6.91 18.03 32.64
CA VAL A 2 -5.83 18.46 33.54
C VAL A 2 -5.41 19.86 33.12
N GLU A 3 -5.61 20.83 34.01
CA GLU A 3 -5.24 22.24 33.78
C GLU A 3 -4.30 22.72 34.90
N GLY A 4 -3.23 23.42 34.53
CA GLY A 4 -2.24 23.98 35.45
C GLY A 4 -1.04 23.07 35.75
N ALA A 5 0.12 23.70 35.95
CA ALA A 5 1.41 23.03 36.14
C ALA A 5 1.47 22.09 37.36
N ALA A 6 0.80 22.44 38.46
CA ALA A 6 0.79 21.61 39.68
C ALA A 6 0.07 20.27 39.48
N ALA A 7 -1.08 20.28 38.79
CA ALA A 7 -1.83 19.07 38.47
C ALA A 7 -1.07 18.19 37.46
N LEU A 8 -0.40 18.82 36.50
CA LEU A 8 0.50 18.13 35.56
C LEU A 8 1.66 17.45 36.30
N HIS A 9 2.31 18.11 37.26
CA HIS A 9 3.41 17.53 38.04
C HIS A 9 2.98 16.37 38.93
N GLN A 10 1.83 16.46 39.61
CA GLN A 10 1.31 15.33 40.41
C GLN A 10 0.99 14.11 39.53
N LEU A 11 0.38 14.35 38.37
CA LEU A 11 0.15 13.31 37.37
C LEU A 11 1.47 12.70 36.87
N ALA A 12 2.49 13.55 36.69
CA ALA A 12 3.86 13.19 36.33
C ALA A 12 4.67 12.49 37.43
N GLU A 13 4.17 12.38 38.64
CA GLU A 13 4.82 11.55 39.67
C GLU A 13 4.14 10.19 39.72
N ARG A 14 2.81 10.21 39.76
CA ARG A 14 1.99 9.00 39.79
C ARG A 14 2.24 8.09 38.59
N TRP A 15 2.35 8.66 37.40
CA TRP A 15 2.61 7.89 36.18
C TRP A 15 3.96 7.11 36.15
N ARG A 16 4.96 7.48 36.98
CA ARG A 16 6.31 6.86 36.96
C ARG A 16 6.27 5.54 37.72
N GLN A 17 5.25 5.39 38.56
CA GLN A 17 5.03 4.22 39.40
C GLN A 17 4.23 3.15 38.67
N GLU A 18 3.53 3.52 37.59
CA GLU A 18 2.69 2.60 36.83
C GLU A 18 3.50 1.79 35.82
N SER A 19 3.16 0.50 35.70
CA SER A 19 3.83 -0.44 34.79
C SER A 19 3.22 -0.47 33.39
N ARG A 20 2.03 0.10 33.19
CA ARG A 20 1.30 0.09 31.92
C ARG A 20 0.33 1.26 31.80
N TRP A 21 0.13 1.75 30.58
CA TRP A 21 -0.78 2.85 30.25
C TRP A 21 -1.41 2.65 28.89
N ALA A 22 -2.60 3.22 28.70
CA ALA A 22 -3.23 3.38 27.40
C ALA A 22 -3.37 4.86 27.06
N PHE A 23 -3.15 5.20 25.78
CA PHE A 23 -3.29 6.57 25.32
C PHE A 23 -3.88 6.68 23.92
N GLN A 24 -4.51 7.81 23.66
CA GLN A 24 -5.02 8.21 22.36
C GLN A 24 -4.66 9.67 22.09
N VAL A 25 -3.87 9.90 21.04
CA VAL A 25 -3.59 11.24 20.52
C VAL A 25 -4.83 11.78 19.82
N LEU A 26 -5.23 13.00 20.19
CA LEU A 26 -6.24 13.78 19.47
C LEU A 26 -5.53 14.78 18.55
N HIS A 27 -5.80 14.66 17.25
CA HIS A 27 -5.23 15.54 16.24
C HIS A 27 -6.31 16.02 15.27
N ALA A 28 -6.19 17.25 14.82
CA ALA A 28 -6.98 17.80 13.71
C ALA A 28 -6.10 17.91 12.45
N PRO A 29 -6.68 17.81 11.25
CA PRO A 29 -5.97 18.27 10.05
C PRO A 29 -5.63 19.76 10.26
N ALA A 30 -4.35 20.11 10.21
CA ALA A 30 -3.93 21.51 10.25
C ALA A 30 -4.27 22.16 8.91
N GLU A 31 -4.63 23.44 8.97
CA GLU A 31 -4.53 24.30 7.79
C GLU A 31 -3.08 24.27 7.26
N PRO A 32 -2.87 24.43 5.95
CA PRO A 32 -1.56 24.34 5.30
C PRO A 32 -0.56 25.42 5.75
N ALA A 33 -0.06 25.30 6.98
CA ALA A 33 1.19 25.91 7.39
C ALA A 33 2.32 24.99 6.89
N GLY A 34 3.15 25.52 6.00
CA GLY A 34 4.32 24.83 5.49
C GLY A 34 5.33 24.48 6.60
N ARG A 35 6.22 23.54 6.25
CA ARG A 35 7.33 22.96 7.05
C ARG A 35 6.98 21.63 7.74
N GLY A 36 7.22 20.54 7.03
CA GLY A 36 7.47 19.23 7.63
C GLY A 36 8.95 18.89 7.55
N LEU A 37 9.74 19.27 8.55
CA LEU A 37 11.16 18.89 8.62
C LEU A 37 11.31 17.37 8.70
N ALA A 38 12.33 16.84 8.01
CA ALA A 38 12.63 15.41 7.99
C ALA A 38 12.95 14.90 9.39
N LEU A 39 12.52 13.68 9.69
CA LEU A 39 12.92 12.93 10.89
C LEU A 39 14.46 12.94 11.00
N PRO A 40 15.02 13.05 12.22
CA PRO A 40 16.46 12.85 12.39
C PRO A 40 16.85 11.47 11.85
N PRO A 41 17.99 11.36 11.15
CA PRO A 41 18.53 10.06 10.76
C PRO A 41 18.56 9.10 11.94
N LEU A 42 18.09 7.87 11.72
CA LEU A 42 18.21 6.77 12.68
C LEU A 42 19.68 6.66 13.17
N PRO A 43 19.96 6.11 14.36
CA PRO A 43 21.30 6.11 14.97
C PRO A 43 22.45 5.60 14.07
N TRP A 44 22.14 4.80 13.06
CA TRP A 44 23.10 4.30 12.06
C TRP A 44 23.45 5.29 10.93
N THR A 45 22.95 6.54 10.95
CA THR A 45 23.13 7.51 9.85
C THR A 45 23.81 8.83 10.24
N ARG A 46 24.54 8.90 11.36
CA ARG A 46 25.32 10.09 11.73
C ARG A 46 26.65 10.21 10.97
N SER A 47 26.65 11.03 9.93
CA SER A 47 27.68 12.06 9.72
C SER A 47 27.22 13.01 8.62
N LEU A 48 27.04 14.29 8.95
CA LEU A 48 27.59 15.46 8.24
C LEU A 48 26.85 16.73 8.69
N GLU A 49 27.64 17.76 8.94
CA GLU A 49 27.34 18.98 9.69
C GLU A 49 26.73 20.11 8.85
N ALA A 50 26.07 21.02 9.58
CA ALA A 50 25.98 22.49 9.46
C ALA A 50 25.60 23.21 8.14
N ALA A 51 24.60 24.11 8.24
CA ALA A 51 24.58 25.51 7.73
C ALA A 51 23.11 26.02 7.77
N GLU A 52 22.77 26.95 8.67
CA GLU A 52 22.69 28.43 8.49
C GLU A 52 21.39 28.94 7.84
N GLN A 53 20.81 29.96 8.49
CA GLN A 53 19.47 30.51 8.31
C GLN A 53 19.49 31.75 7.41
N GLU A 54 18.54 31.88 6.47
CA GLU A 54 18.05 33.18 5.96
C GLU A 54 16.62 33.05 5.38
N PRO A 55 15.84 34.17 5.27
CA PRO A 55 14.37 34.14 5.31
C PRO A 55 13.69 34.02 3.94
N ILE A 56 12.44 33.52 3.96
CA ILE A 56 11.59 33.26 2.79
C ILE A 56 10.27 34.04 2.93
N GLN A 57 9.80 34.63 1.82
CA GLN A 57 8.42 35.10 1.63
C GLN A 57 7.58 34.04 0.85
N ASP A 58 6.38 33.82 1.39
CA ASP A 58 5.08 33.34 0.87
C ASP A 58 4.97 32.42 -0.37
N ALA A 59 4.28 31.27 -0.19
CA ALA A 59 2.97 30.96 -0.82
C ALA A 59 2.54 29.46 -0.71
N GLN A 60 1.45 29.25 0.03
CA GLN A 60 0.27 28.36 -0.09
C GLN A 60 0.29 26.95 -0.77
N ASP A 61 -0.14 25.96 0.06
CA ASP A 61 -1.14 24.87 -0.12
C ASP A 61 -0.94 23.75 -1.18
N THR A 62 -1.07 22.43 -0.94
CA THR A 62 -1.38 21.53 0.21
C THR A 62 -0.87 20.11 -0.12
N VAL A 63 -0.88 19.21 0.89
CA VAL A 63 -0.79 17.72 0.88
C VAL A 63 0.55 17.08 1.28
N SER A 64 1.04 17.48 2.45
CA SER A 64 1.09 16.58 3.61
C SER A 64 0.14 17.22 4.62
N ALA A 65 -0.90 16.54 5.09
CA ALA A 65 -1.69 17.13 6.18
C ALA A 65 -0.74 17.23 7.38
N ASN A 66 -0.18 18.42 7.62
CA ASN A 66 0.33 18.76 8.94
C ASN A 66 -0.84 18.49 9.88
N HIS A 67 -0.66 17.62 10.86
CA HIS A 67 -1.71 17.35 11.83
C HIS A 67 -1.38 18.21 13.04
N LYS A 68 -2.31 19.09 13.43
CA LYS A 68 -2.17 19.87 14.66
C LYS A 68 -2.69 19.02 15.80
N MET A 69 -1.80 18.60 16.69
CA MET A 69 -2.20 17.93 17.92
C MET A 69 -3.02 18.89 18.78
N MET A 70 -4.17 18.43 19.26
CA MET A 70 -5.02 19.15 20.19
C MET A 70 -4.78 18.71 21.64
N GLY A 71 -4.38 17.44 21.84
CA GLY A 71 -4.03 16.90 23.15
C GLY A 71 -3.90 15.39 23.12
N VAL A 72 -3.68 14.79 24.30
CA VAL A 72 -3.55 13.34 24.47
C VAL A 72 -4.44 12.90 25.62
N ALA A 73 -5.27 11.89 25.37
CA ALA A 73 -5.99 11.17 26.41
C ALA A 73 -5.14 10.03 26.94
N ILE A 74 -5.07 9.85 28.26
CA ILE A 74 -4.23 8.86 28.93
C ILE A 74 -5.03 8.21 30.06
N THR A 75 -4.80 6.91 30.26
CA THR A 75 -5.32 6.15 31.39
C THR A 75 -4.35 5.03 31.78
N TRP A 76 -4.37 4.60 33.03
CA TRP A 76 -3.55 3.51 33.56
C TRP A 76 -4.36 2.57 34.47
N ASP A 77 -5.66 2.81 34.62
CA ASP A 77 -6.60 1.97 35.33
C ASP A 77 -7.98 2.01 34.62
N ALA A 78 -8.98 1.31 35.15
CA ALA A 78 -10.31 1.27 34.55
C ALA A 78 -11.21 2.46 34.95
N GLU A 79 -10.79 3.28 35.90
CA GLU A 79 -11.65 4.24 36.61
C GLU A 79 -11.31 5.70 36.28
N GLN A 80 -10.04 5.99 35.96
CA GLN A 80 -9.50 7.34 35.81
C GLN A 80 -8.94 7.56 34.40
N ILE A 81 -9.49 8.54 33.70
CA ILE A 81 -9.04 8.94 32.36
C ILE A 81 -8.76 10.43 32.35
N PHE A 82 -7.56 10.79 31.90
CA PHE A 82 -7.07 12.15 31.87
C PHE A 82 -6.95 12.61 30.42
N PHE A 83 -7.27 13.87 30.18
CA PHE A 83 -6.98 14.53 28.90
C PHE A 83 -6.02 15.68 29.17
N LEU A 84 -4.91 15.65 28.44
CA LEU A 84 -3.85 16.65 28.48
C LEU A 84 -3.96 17.51 27.21
N PRO A 85 -4.40 18.77 27.30
CA PRO A 85 -4.36 19.69 26.17
C PRO A 85 -2.92 19.93 25.69
N ALA A 86 -2.75 20.12 24.38
CA ALA A 86 -1.44 20.43 23.80
C ALA A 86 -0.96 21.83 24.26
N SER A 87 0.11 21.85 25.08
CA SER A 87 0.82 23.05 25.53
C SER A 87 2.33 22.73 25.62
N SER A 88 3.21 23.73 25.63
CA SER A 88 4.67 23.53 25.72
C SER A 88 5.09 22.71 26.95
N GLU A 89 4.44 22.93 28.08
CA GLU A 89 4.61 22.17 29.32
C GLU A 89 4.11 20.73 29.18
N SER A 90 2.89 20.54 28.66
CA SER A 90 2.33 19.21 28.37
C SER A 90 3.20 18.42 27.39
N TRP A 91 3.85 19.08 26.43
CA TRP A 91 4.73 18.44 25.45
C TRP A 91 6.02 17.92 26.05
N SER A 92 6.69 18.73 26.88
CA SER A 92 7.90 18.32 27.59
C SER A 92 7.61 17.10 28.47
N LEU A 93 6.43 17.13 29.10
CA LEU A 93 5.91 16.04 29.89
C LEU A 93 5.64 14.78 29.04
N LEU A 94 4.81 14.87 27.99
CA LEU A 94 4.50 13.76 27.08
C LEU A 94 5.75 13.14 26.44
N GLY A 95 6.75 13.95 26.08
CA GLY A 95 8.04 13.48 25.59
C GLY A 95 8.76 12.61 26.62
N GLY A 96 8.74 13.02 27.89
CA GLY A 96 9.25 12.22 29.01
C GLY A 96 8.48 10.90 29.21
N MET A 97 7.16 10.87 29.00
CA MET A 97 6.36 9.62 29.07
C MET A 97 6.73 8.64 27.97
N LEU A 98 6.57 9.11 26.73
CA LEU A 98 6.68 8.27 25.55
C LEU A 98 8.12 7.76 25.42
N GLY A 99 9.10 8.55 25.88
CA GLY A 99 10.51 8.19 25.91
C GLY A 99 10.94 7.27 27.06
N ASN A 100 10.13 7.06 28.10
CA ASN A 100 10.51 6.16 29.22
C ASN A 100 10.29 4.69 28.81
N PRO A 101 11.31 3.82 28.72
CA PRO A 101 11.15 2.44 28.28
C PRO A 101 10.49 1.50 29.31
N GLY A 102 10.41 1.90 30.58
CA GLY A 102 9.90 1.06 31.67
C GLY A 102 8.47 0.58 31.48
N PRO A 103 7.48 1.48 31.34
CA PRO A 103 6.07 1.08 31.28
C PRO A 103 5.63 0.65 29.87
N GLU A 104 4.76 -0.36 29.80
CA GLU A 104 4.10 -0.77 28.55
C GLU A 104 3.10 0.30 28.09
N LYS A 105 3.20 0.75 26.84
CA LYS A 105 2.26 1.72 26.26
C LYS A 105 1.26 1.02 25.36
N LEU A 106 -0.02 1.29 25.53
CA LEU A 106 -1.09 0.73 24.71
C LEU A 106 -1.72 1.84 23.88
N THR A 107 -1.97 1.55 22.61
CA THR A 107 -2.63 2.50 21.72
C THR A 107 -3.38 1.78 20.60
N HIS A 108 -4.05 2.55 19.74
CA HIS A 108 -4.73 2.07 18.54
C HIS A 108 -4.29 2.90 17.34
N ASP A 109 -3.88 2.27 16.24
CA ASP A 109 -3.35 2.98 15.06
C ASP A 109 -2.07 3.74 15.37
N TRP A 110 -1.08 3.03 15.91
CA TRP A 110 0.19 3.63 16.33
C TRP A 110 0.88 4.33 15.16
N LYS A 111 0.81 3.77 13.95
CA LYS A 111 1.38 4.36 12.74
C LYS A 111 0.80 5.75 12.45
N GLY A 112 -0.53 5.88 12.49
CA GLY A 112 -1.22 7.16 12.29
C GLY A 112 -0.92 8.17 13.40
N GLN A 113 -0.93 7.72 14.66
CA GLN A 113 -0.60 8.58 15.79
C GLN A 113 0.86 9.04 15.77
N LEU A 114 1.79 8.18 15.36
CA LEU A 114 3.20 8.50 15.18
C LEU A 114 3.41 9.55 14.08
N ALA A 115 2.67 9.47 12.97
CA ALA A 115 2.67 10.48 11.93
C ALA A 115 2.15 11.84 12.45
N ALA A 116 1.08 11.85 13.26
CA ALA A 116 0.57 13.07 13.87
C ALA A 116 1.54 13.69 14.89
N LEU A 117 2.16 12.86 15.74
CA LEU A 117 3.18 13.27 16.71
C LEU A 117 4.38 13.91 16.01
N SER A 118 4.87 13.29 14.94
CA SER A 118 6.02 13.78 14.19
C SER A 118 5.77 15.15 13.55
N GLY A 119 4.54 15.42 13.09
CA GLY A 119 4.17 16.71 12.48
C GLY A 119 4.09 17.87 13.48
N SER A 120 3.55 17.64 14.68
CA SER A 120 3.29 18.70 15.67
C SER A 120 4.52 19.21 16.43
N CYS A 121 5.63 18.48 16.42
CA CYS A 121 6.87 18.89 17.09
C CYS A 121 7.53 20.13 16.47
N CYS A 122 7.11 20.49 15.26
CA CYS A 122 7.68 21.60 14.50
C CYS A 122 7.06 22.95 14.86
N ASP A 123 5.81 22.97 15.38
CA ASP A 123 5.04 24.20 15.56
C ASP A 123 5.22 24.86 16.94
N THR A 124 5.66 24.12 17.95
CA THR A 124 5.64 24.59 19.35
C THR A 124 6.96 25.11 19.89
N GLY A 125 8.01 25.21 19.07
CA GLY A 125 9.33 25.74 19.47
C GLY A 125 10.04 24.95 20.57
N GLY A 126 9.45 23.82 21.01
CA GLY A 126 10.08 22.89 21.93
C GLY A 126 11.20 22.13 21.21
N SER A 127 12.23 21.71 21.96
CA SER A 127 13.19 20.74 21.47
C SER A 127 12.42 19.62 20.79
N ALA A 128 12.76 19.31 19.53
CA ALA A 128 12.20 18.18 18.80
C ALA A 128 12.00 17.03 19.79
N LEU A 129 10.78 16.45 19.87
CA LEU A 129 10.53 15.22 20.63
C LEU A 129 11.79 14.38 20.42
N PRO A 130 12.58 14.11 21.47
CA PRO A 130 13.95 13.71 21.23
C PRO A 130 13.95 12.52 20.29
N ALA A 131 15.05 12.29 19.58
CA ALA A 131 15.27 11.09 18.78
C ALA A 131 14.99 9.73 19.52
N LEU A 132 14.52 9.79 20.77
CA LEU A 132 13.72 8.86 21.57
C LEU A 132 12.37 8.38 20.96
N LEU A 133 11.95 8.84 19.76
CA LEU A 133 10.75 8.34 19.06
C LEU A 133 10.76 6.85 18.68
N CYS A 134 11.78 6.10 19.08
CA CYS A 134 11.81 4.66 19.02
C CYS A 134 12.46 4.18 20.32
N LEU A 135 11.70 3.66 21.28
CA LEU A 135 12.04 2.45 22.05
C LEU A 135 10.85 2.02 22.93
N GLN A 136 10.21 0.97 22.41
CA GLN A 136 9.57 -0.19 23.03
C GLN A 136 9.21 -0.21 24.53
N PRO A 137 8.10 -0.91 24.90
CA PRO A 137 7.06 -1.44 24.01
C PRO A 137 5.85 -0.50 23.96
N VAL A 138 5.63 0.14 22.81
CA VAL A 138 4.29 0.61 22.41
C VAL A 138 3.61 -0.55 21.71
N LEU A 139 2.39 -0.87 22.11
CA LEU A 139 1.59 -2.01 21.65
C LEU A 139 0.30 -1.47 21.02
N ASP A 140 0.05 -1.87 19.78
CA ASP A 140 -1.12 -1.46 19.02
C ASP A 140 -2.19 -2.55 19.07
N ILE A 141 -3.36 -2.22 19.60
CA ILE A 141 -4.47 -3.15 19.74
C ILE A 141 -5.09 -3.55 18.39
N ARG A 142 -4.94 -2.75 17.34
CA ARG A 142 -5.38 -3.11 15.98
C ARG A 142 -4.52 -4.25 15.44
N ILE A 143 -3.21 -4.13 15.58
CA ILE A 143 -2.25 -5.17 15.18
C ILE A 143 -2.46 -6.43 16.01
N ALA A 144 -2.68 -6.30 17.32
CA ALA A 144 -3.03 -7.44 18.17
C ALA A 144 -4.30 -8.16 17.66
N ALA A 145 -5.36 -7.40 17.36
CA ALA A 145 -6.62 -7.96 16.88
C ALA A 145 -6.54 -8.59 15.49
N TRP A 146 -5.66 -8.08 14.63
CA TRP A 146 -5.34 -8.67 13.33
C TRP A 146 -4.55 -9.97 13.51
N LEU A 147 -3.51 -9.99 14.35
CA LEU A 147 -2.69 -11.18 14.56
C LEU A 147 -3.50 -12.34 15.15
N ILE A 148 -4.49 -12.05 16.00
CA ILE A 148 -5.45 -13.05 16.52
C ILE A 148 -6.35 -13.62 15.41
N LYS A 149 -6.79 -12.78 14.46
CA LYS A 149 -7.73 -13.19 13.40
C LYS A 149 -7.51 -12.37 12.12
N PRO A 150 -6.54 -12.78 11.27
CA PRO A 150 -6.08 -11.94 10.16
C PRO A 150 -7.06 -11.90 8.97
N ASP A 151 -7.96 -12.87 8.85
CA ASP A 151 -9.04 -12.87 7.85
C ASP A 151 -10.15 -11.84 8.15
N SER A 152 -10.14 -11.28 9.35
CA SER A 152 -11.18 -10.37 9.81
C SER A 152 -10.97 -8.96 9.26
N ARG A 153 -12.05 -8.31 8.83
CA ARG A 153 -12.01 -6.97 8.22
C ARG A 153 -12.10 -5.82 9.22
N ASP A 154 -12.42 -6.12 10.48
CA ASP A 154 -12.56 -5.13 11.56
C ASP A 154 -11.22 -4.50 11.99
N ALA A 155 -10.13 -5.26 11.91
CA ALA A 155 -8.78 -4.77 12.20
C ALA A 155 -8.05 -4.23 10.96
N SER A 156 -8.66 -4.27 9.78
CA SER A 156 -8.01 -3.90 8.51
C SER A 156 -7.80 -2.39 8.38
N ASP A 157 -6.58 -1.99 8.06
CA ASP A 157 -6.15 -0.60 7.82
C ASP A 157 -6.22 -0.16 6.34
N ASN A 158 -6.78 -0.99 5.46
CA ASN A 158 -7.05 -0.68 4.05
C ASN A 158 -8.30 0.23 3.92
N PRO A 159 -8.20 1.50 3.51
CA PRO A 159 -9.36 2.39 3.37
C PRO A 159 -10.35 1.98 2.26
N ASN A 160 -9.90 1.31 1.21
CA ASN A 160 -10.65 1.00 -0.02
C ASN A 160 -11.59 -0.23 0.04
N GLY A 161 -11.76 -0.86 1.20
CA GLY A 161 -12.78 -1.91 1.37
C GLY A 161 -14.23 -1.39 1.33
N PRO A 162 -15.24 -2.30 1.28
CA PRO A 162 -16.65 -1.93 1.10
C PRO A 162 -17.13 -0.95 2.18
N ALA A 163 -17.99 0.00 1.81
CA ALA A 163 -18.41 1.10 2.69
C ALA A 163 -19.04 0.64 4.02
N SER A 164 -19.66 -0.55 4.06
CA SER A 164 -20.18 -1.18 5.28
C SER A 164 -19.10 -1.52 6.33
N ALA A 165 -17.83 -1.58 5.92
CA ALA A 165 -16.69 -1.83 6.80
C ALA A 165 -16.13 -0.55 7.47
N LYS A 166 -16.50 0.66 7.03
CA LYS A 166 -16.00 1.91 7.63
C LYS A 166 -16.34 2.03 9.12
N GLN A 167 -17.52 1.55 9.52
CA GLN A 167 -17.96 1.57 10.93
C GLN A 167 -17.36 0.42 11.77
N GLN A 168 -16.91 -0.67 11.13
CA GLN A 168 -16.24 -1.80 11.78
C GLN A 168 -14.75 -1.55 12.03
N ARG A 169 -14.11 -0.68 11.24
CA ARG A 169 -12.69 -0.30 11.35
C ARG A 169 -12.38 0.75 12.40
N SER A 170 -13.40 1.44 12.90
CA SER A 170 -13.20 2.35 14.03
C SER A 170 -12.83 1.53 15.26
N LEU A 171 -12.13 2.14 16.21
CA LEU A 171 -11.83 1.50 17.49
C LEU A 171 -13.10 0.94 18.15
N GLU A 172 -14.19 1.70 18.11
CA GLU A 172 -15.50 1.26 18.61
C GLU A 172 -16.06 0.09 17.81
N GLY A 173 -15.89 0.05 16.49
CA GLY A 173 -16.27 -1.09 15.65
C GLY A 173 -15.49 -2.35 16.00
N LEU A 174 -14.17 -2.23 16.15
CA LEU A 174 -13.27 -3.32 16.52
C LEU A 174 -13.63 -3.89 17.88
N VAL A 175 -13.79 -3.04 18.90
CA VAL A 175 -14.16 -3.47 20.25
C VAL A 175 -15.52 -4.14 20.25
N ARG A 176 -16.51 -3.59 19.53
CA ARG A 176 -17.84 -4.20 19.44
C ARG A 176 -17.80 -5.58 18.80
N SER A 177 -17.04 -5.72 17.71
CA SER A 177 -16.92 -6.98 16.99
C SER A 177 -16.18 -8.05 17.78
N ARG A 178 -15.27 -7.68 18.67
CA ARG A 178 -14.41 -8.62 19.41
C ARG A 178 -14.88 -8.90 20.84
N LEU A 179 -15.48 -7.92 21.50
CA LEU A 179 -15.85 -7.98 22.93
C LEU A 179 -17.35 -7.77 23.18
N GLY A 180 -18.15 -7.48 22.15
CA GLY A 180 -19.58 -7.14 22.29
C GLY A 180 -19.82 -5.70 22.76
N GLU A 181 -21.05 -5.39 23.18
CA GLU A 181 -21.46 -4.03 23.55
C GLU A 181 -21.10 -3.61 24.98
N GLY A 182 -20.81 -4.56 25.87
CA GLY A 182 -20.57 -4.32 27.31
C GLY A 182 -19.54 -3.22 27.60
N PRO A 183 -18.32 -3.24 27.01
CA PRO A 183 -17.30 -2.20 27.22
C PRO A 183 -17.72 -0.80 26.74
N GLN A 184 -18.74 -0.70 25.88
CA GLN A 184 -19.19 0.56 25.30
C GLN A 184 -20.31 1.21 26.10
N GLN A 185 -21.13 0.41 26.81
CA GLN A 185 -22.29 0.89 27.55
C GLN A 185 -21.87 1.77 28.75
N GLY A 186 -20.93 1.32 29.59
CA GLY A 186 -20.43 2.10 30.72
C GLY A 186 -19.67 3.39 30.33
N LEU A 187 -19.06 3.42 29.14
CA LEU A 187 -18.36 4.61 28.61
C LEU A 187 -19.28 5.55 27.81
N SER A 188 -20.48 5.10 27.43
CA SER A 188 -21.46 5.92 26.69
C SER A 188 -22.24 6.87 27.61
N GLU A 189 -22.41 6.51 28.89
CA GLU A 189 -23.03 7.38 29.91
C GLU A 189 -22.20 8.67 30.14
N LEU A 190 -20.87 8.57 30.10
CA LEU A 190 -19.94 9.71 30.15
C LEU A 190 -20.10 10.67 28.95
N ALA A 191 -20.55 10.17 27.79
CA ALA A 191 -20.74 10.98 26.59
C ALA A 191 -22.16 11.58 26.50
N GLN A 192 -23.16 11.02 27.19
CA GLN A 192 -24.55 11.45 27.14
C GLN A 192 -24.88 12.66 28.04
N SER A 193 -23.97 13.04 28.95
CA SER A 193 -24.06 14.29 29.73
C SER A 193 -23.76 15.57 28.90
N SER A 194 -23.57 15.45 27.58
CA SER A 194 -22.90 16.45 26.72
C SER A 194 -23.78 17.51 26.03
N ALA A 195 -25.03 17.71 26.43
CA ALA A 195 -25.94 18.65 25.74
C ALA A 195 -25.48 20.14 25.78
N HIS A 196 -24.53 20.52 26.65
CA HIS A 196 -24.06 21.90 26.83
C HIS A 196 -22.53 22.08 26.78
N ILE A 197 -21.78 21.14 26.21
CA ILE A 197 -20.31 21.14 26.27
C ILE A 197 -19.70 21.72 24.97
N PRO A 198 -18.71 22.65 25.04
CA PRO A 198 -18.04 23.18 23.84
C PRO A 198 -17.40 22.08 22.96
N ALA A 199 -17.38 22.24 21.64
CA ALA A 199 -16.96 21.20 20.69
C ALA A 199 -15.58 20.57 20.97
N VAL A 200 -14.61 21.35 21.45
CA VAL A 200 -13.26 20.87 21.83
C VAL A 200 -13.33 19.87 23.00
N HIS A 201 -14.21 20.11 23.96
CA HIS A 201 -14.42 19.21 25.09
C HIS A 201 -15.12 17.91 24.66
N ALA A 202 -16.01 17.95 23.66
CA ALA A 202 -16.62 16.75 23.10
C ALA A 202 -15.59 15.84 22.38
N GLN A 203 -14.63 16.44 21.66
CA GLN A 203 -13.53 15.70 21.03
C GLN A 203 -12.55 15.11 22.07
N ALA A 204 -12.24 15.88 23.11
CA ALA A 204 -11.44 15.41 24.25
C ALA A 204 -12.10 14.21 24.95
N LEU A 205 -13.41 14.29 25.23
CA LEU A 205 -14.19 13.19 25.81
C LEU A 205 -14.16 11.94 24.92
N ARG A 206 -14.22 12.10 23.60
CA ARG A 206 -14.10 10.98 22.66
C ARG A 206 -12.72 10.33 22.73
N ALA A 207 -11.65 11.13 22.80
CA ALA A 207 -10.30 10.61 22.98
C ALA A 207 -10.16 9.87 24.32
N CYS A 208 -10.76 10.37 25.40
CA CYS A 208 -10.83 9.67 26.69
C CYS A 208 -11.54 8.33 26.56
N LYS A 209 -12.72 8.30 25.94
CA LYS A 209 -13.45 7.05 25.66
C LYS A 209 -12.57 6.05 24.91
N HIS A 210 -11.85 6.50 23.89
CA HIS A 210 -10.94 5.65 23.14
C HIS A 210 -9.80 5.09 24.00
N ALA A 211 -9.17 5.90 24.85
CA ALA A 211 -8.13 5.45 25.77
C ALA A 211 -8.64 4.35 26.73
N GLY A 212 -9.83 4.52 27.30
CA GLY A 212 -10.48 3.49 28.13
C GLY A 212 -10.81 2.20 27.36
N LEU A 213 -11.33 2.32 26.14
CA LEU A 213 -11.59 1.16 25.27
C LEU A 213 -10.30 0.40 24.93
N ILE A 214 -9.20 1.10 24.66
CA ILE A 214 -7.88 0.50 24.40
C ILE A 214 -7.41 -0.33 25.60
N TRP A 215 -7.52 0.24 26.81
CA TRP A 215 -7.12 -0.44 28.05
C TRP A 215 -7.88 -1.75 28.28
N HIS A 216 -9.20 -1.71 28.17
CA HIS A 216 -10.05 -2.89 28.33
C HIS A 216 -9.80 -3.93 27.24
N ALA A 217 -9.71 -3.50 25.99
CA ALA A 217 -9.55 -4.42 24.87
C ALA A 217 -8.21 -5.15 24.89
N PHE A 218 -7.12 -4.44 25.24
CA PHE A 218 -5.82 -5.07 25.28
C PHE A 218 -5.72 -6.15 26.36
N SER A 219 -6.39 -5.98 27.51
CA SER A 219 -6.40 -7.01 28.56
C SER A 219 -6.96 -8.34 28.03
N HIS A 220 -8.00 -8.29 27.20
CA HIS A 220 -8.56 -9.46 26.54
C HIS A 220 -7.63 -10.01 25.45
N PHE A 221 -7.11 -9.15 24.57
CA PHE A 221 -6.21 -9.58 23.49
C PHE A 221 -4.91 -10.17 24.01
N ARG A 222 -4.32 -9.61 25.08
CA ARG A 222 -3.10 -10.12 25.70
C ARG A 222 -3.26 -11.56 26.16
N ARG A 223 -4.40 -11.89 26.78
CA ARG A 223 -4.71 -13.27 27.21
C ARG A 223 -4.68 -14.23 26.02
N ILE A 224 -5.38 -13.88 24.93
CA ILE A 224 -5.42 -14.71 23.71
C ILE A 224 -4.02 -14.82 23.08
N LEU A 225 -3.28 -13.71 22.97
CA LEU A 225 -1.93 -13.70 22.42
C LEU A 225 -0.95 -14.56 23.24
N GLN A 226 -1.16 -14.68 24.54
CA GLN A 226 -0.37 -15.56 25.41
C GLN A 226 -0.78 -17.03 25.25
N GLU A 227 -2.08 -17.32 25.24
CA GLU A 227 -2.63 -18.67 25.04
C GLU A 227 -2.17 -19.26 23.70
N GLU A 228 -2.18 -18.47 22.63
CA GLU A 228 -1.76 -18.87 21.27
C GLU A 228 -0.24 -18.71 21.03
N SER A 229 0.56 -18.37 22.05
CA SER A 229 2.01 -18.14 21.93
C SER A 229 2.45 -17.08 20.89
N LEU A 230 1.57 -16.12 20.58
CA LEU A 230 1.76 -15.06 19.58
C LEU A 230 2.50 -13.83 20.12
N MET A 231 2.68 -13.71 21.44
CA MET A 231 3.32 -12.55 22.08
C MET A 231 4.70 -12.22 21.50
N ARG A 232 5.51 -13.22 21.16
CA ARG A 232 6.84 -12.99 20.58
C ARG A 232 6.77 -12.37 19.20
N ALA A 233 5.90 -12.88 18.32
CA ALA A 233 5.69 -12.34 16.98
C ALA A 233 5.14 -10.91 17.06
N PHE A 234 4.15 -10.69 17.92
CA PHE A 234 3.55 -9.38 18.15
C PHE A 234 4.59 -8.33 18.58
N VAL A 235 5.34 -8.59 19.66
CA VAL A 235 6.24 -7.59 20.25
C VAL A 235 7.55 -7.45 19.49
N ARG A 236 8.12 -8.53 18.95
CA ARG A 236 9.46 -8.50 18.32
C ARG A 236 9.45 -8.34 16.81
N VAL A 237 8.32 -8.59 16.14
CA VAL A 237 8.23 -8.50 14.67
C VAL A 237 7.28 -7.38 14.27
N GLU A 238 6.00 -7.47 14.67
CA GLU A 238 4.97 -6.56 14.17
C GLU A 238 5.08 -5.12 14.72
N MET A 239 5.32 -4.96 16.02
CA MET A 239 5.40 -3.62 16.64
C MET A 239 6.64 -2.81 16.18
N PRO A 240 7.85 -3.39 16.04
CA PRO A 240 8.98 -2.69 15.46
C PRO A 240 8.74 -2.29 14.00
N LEU A 241 8.05 -3.13 13.22
CA LEU A 241 7.75 -2.86 11.81
C LEU A 241 6.96 -1.55 11.62
N VAL A 242 6.04 -1.22 12.53
CA VAL A 242 5.27 0.05 12.48
C VAL A 242 6.17 1.27 12.30
N HIS A 243 7.30 1.32 13.02
CA HIS A 243 8.22 2.45 12.98
C HIS A 243 8.98 2.52 11.66
N VAL A 244 9.36 1.36 11.12
CA VAL A 244 10.00 1.24 9.81
C VAL A 244 9.03 1.74 8.72
N LEU A 245 7.78 1.27 8.74
CA LEU A 245 6.76 1.68 7.78
C LEU A 245 6.48 3.18 7.85
N GLN A 246 6.27 3.74 9.04
CA GLN A 246 6.03 5.17 9.19
C GLN A 246 7.22 6.00 8.70
N SER A 247 8.46 5.56 8.98
CA SER A 247 9.66 6.24 8.50
C SER A 247 9.74 6.21 6.97
N MET A 248 9.44 5.06 6.35
CA MET A 248 9.38 4.92 4.90
C MET A 248 8.30 5.83 4.27
N GLU A 249 7.13 5.93 4.88
CA GLU A 249 6.03 6.80 4.43
C GLU A 249 6.38 8.28 4.55
N ALA A 250 7.01 8.68 5.66
CA ALA A 250 7.45 10.06 5.89
C ALA A 250 8.48 10.49 4.85
N VAL A 251 9.43 9.61 4.51
CA VAL A 251 10.45 9.86 3.49
C VAL A 251 9.84 9.84 2.08
N GLY A 252 9.00 8.85 1.74
CA GLY A 252 8.45 8.67 0.40
C GLY A 252 9.50 8.34 -0.66
N ILE A 253 9.13 8.33 -1.94
CA ILE A 253 10.03 8.08 -3.08
C ILE A 253 10.11 9.28 -4.02
N ALA A 254 11.31 9.66 -4.44
CA ALA A 254 11.49 10.78 -5.36
C ALA A 254 11.08 10.39 -6.79
N VAL A 255 10.45 11.34 -7.49
CA VAL A 255 9.88 11.13 -8.81
C VAL A 255 10.26 12.27 -9.73
N ASP A 256 10.62 11.96 -10.98
CA ASP A 256 10.73 12.90 -12.09
C ASP A 256 9.37 13.04 -12.81
N PRO A 257 8.65 14.17 -12.64
CA PRO A 257 7.37 14.40 -13.31
C PRO A 257 7.49 14.47 -14.83
N ALA A 258 8.64 14.90 -15.36
CA ALA A 258 8.87 14.99 -16.80
C ALA A 258 8.95 13.57 -17.42
N SER A 259 9.64 12.65 -16.75
CA SER A 259 9.67 11.23 -17.14
C SER A 259 8.27 10.60 -17.14
N LEU A 260 7.37 10.95 -16.21
CA LEU A 260 5.97 10.49 -16.27
C LEU A 260 5.18 11.12 -17.43
N ALA A 261 5.35 12.43 -17.65
CA ALA A 261 4.62 13.16 -18.67
C ALA A 261 4.91 12.66 -20.09
N LYS A 262 6.12 12.16 -20.35
CA LYS A 262 6.54 11.63 -21.67
C LYS A 262 5.69 10.46 -22.16
N HIS A 263 5.12 9.66 -21.26
CA HIS A 263 4.35 8.47 -21.63
C HIS A 263 2.90 8.78 -22.01
N LYS A 264 2.34 9.90 -21.53
CA LYS A 264 0.92 10.21 -21.72
C LYS A 264 0.52 10.43 -23.19
N PRO A 265 1.21 11.25 -24.01
CA PRO A 265 0.80 11.49 -25.39
C PRO A 265 0.85 10.24 -26.29
N PRO A 266 1.92 9.42 -26.30
CA PRO A 266 1.98 8.20 -27.11
C PRO A 266 0.89 7.19 -26.76
N LEU A 267 0.61 7.00 -25.47
CA LEU A 267 -0.44 6.08 -25.01
C LEU A 267 -1.82 6.55 -25.42
N LYS A 268 -2.13 7.85 -25.27
CA LYS A 268 -3.42 8.41 -25.71
C LYS A 268 -3.64 8.21 -27.21
N ARG A 269 -2.61 8.44 -28.02
CA ARG A 269 -2.67 8.20 -29.47
C ARG A 269 -2.95 6.74 -29.78
N ARG A 270 -2.19 5.82 -29.18
CA ARG A 270 -2.37 4.37 -29.38
C ARG A 270 -3.77 3.90 -28.96
N ILE A 271 -4.29 4.39 -27.84
CA ILE A 271 -5.65 4.08 -27.38
C ILE A 271 -6.69 4.52 -28.43
N GLU A 272 -6.54 5.70 -29.02
CA GLU A 272 -7.47 6.20 -30.03
C GLU A 272 -7.35 5.45 -31.37
N GLU A 273 -6.13 5.13 -31.81
CA GLU A 273 -5.90 4.27 -32.98
C GLU A 273 -6.58 2.90 -32.81
N LEU A 274 -6.40 2.26 -31.65
CA LEU A 274 -7.01 0.97 -31.35
C LEU A 274 -8.54 1.06 -31.34
N LYS A 275 -9.10 2.15 -30.81
CA LYS A 275 -10.55 2.39 -30.86
C LYS A 275 -11.06 2.44 -32.29
N GLN A 276 -10.39 3.19 -33.15
CA GLN A 276 -10.79 3.34 -34.55
C GLN A 276 -10.69 2.02 -35.30
N GLU A 277 -9.61 1.27 -35.07
CA GLU A 277 -9.38 -0.02 -35.74
C GLU A 277 -10.40 -1.09 -35.31
N VAL A 278 -10.70 -1.18 -34.01
CA VAL A 278 -11.74 -2.10 -33.52
C VAL A 278 -13.11 -1.72 -34.08
N ARG A 279 -13.45 -0.42 -34.16
CA ARG A 279 -14.71 0.04 -34.76
C ARG A 279 -14.79 -0.27 -36.26
N ARG A 280 -13.67 -0.16 -36.97
CA ARG A 280 -13.56 -0.48 -38.39
C ARG A 280 -13.78 -1.97 -38.65
N LEU A 281 -13.09 -2.83 -37.90
CA LEU A 281 -13.17 -4.28 -38.05
C LEU A 281 -14.49 -4.87 -37.57
N SER A 282 -15.12 -4.28 -36.55
CA SER A 282 -16.44 -4.72 -36.06
C SER A 282 -17.61 -4.17 -36.88
N GLY A 283 -17.38 -3.17 -37.74
CA GLY A 283 -18.45 -2.48 -38.47
C GLY A 283 -19.32 -1.55 -37.61
N LEU A 284 -19.02 -1.41 -36.31
CA LEU A 284 -19.80 -0.63 -35.34
C LEU A 284 -19.19 0.76 -35.12
N LYS A 285 -19.81 1.80 -35.69
CA LYS A 285 -19.33 3.19 -35.55
C LYS A 285 -19.50 3.76 -34.13
N LYS A 286 -20.52 3.33 -33.38
CA LYS A 286 -20.85 3.82 -32.03
C LYS A 286 -20.68 2.72 -30.98
N LEU A 287 -19.46 2.20 -30.84
CA LEU A 287 -19.11 1.20 -29.85
C LEU A 287 -18.29 1.82 -28.71
N ASP A 288 -18.70 1.60 -27.46
CA ASP A 288 -17.92 1.89 -26.27
C ASP A 288 -17.07 0.68 -25.84
N LEU A 289 -15.77 0.79 -26.07
CA LEU A 289 -14.80 -0.25 -25.73
C LEU A 289 -14.51 -0.36 -24.23
N CYS A 290 -14.98 0.59 -23.43
CA CYS A 290 -14.90 0.54 -21.97
C CYS A 290 -16.05 -0.26 -21.35
N SER A 291 -17.18 -0.45 -22.06
CA SER A 291 -18.36 -1.15 -21.57
C SER A 291 -18.22 -2.67 -21.77
N PRO A 292 -18.13 -3.48 -20.69
CA PRO A 292 -18.01 -4.94 -20.83
C PRO A 292 -19.18 -5.59 -21.56
N LYS A 293 -20.39 -5.00 -21.42
CA LYS A 293 -21.61 -5.47 -22.09
C LYS A 293 -21.52 -5.26 -23.60
N GLU A 294 -21.21 -4.04 -24.03
CA GLU A 294 -21.10 -3.73 -25.47
C GLU A 294 -19.98 -4.51 -26.14
N VAL A 295 -18.84 -4.69 -25.46
CA VAL A 295 -17.75 -5.55 -25.96
C VAL A 295 -18.21 -7.01 -26.07
N GLY A 296 -19.00 -7.51 -25.12
CA GLY A 296 -19.57 -8.86 -25.18
C GLY A 296 -20.53 -9.03 -26.36
N ASP A 297 -21.46 -8.09 -26.53
CA ASP A 297 -22.42 -8.10 -27.65
C ASP A 297 -21.67 -8.01 -29.00
N MET A 298 -20.63 -7.19 -29.10
CA MET A 298 -19.79 -7.08 -30.29
C MET A 298 -19.07 -8.41 -30.61
N LEU A 299 -18.46 -9.06 -29.62
CA LEU A 299 -17.70 -10.30 -29.85
C LEU A 299 -18.61 -11.48 -30.22
N PHE A 300 -19.71 -11.67 -29.48
CA PHE A 300 -20.50 -12.90 -29.57
C PHE A 300 -21.74 -12.77 -30.46
N GLN A 301 -22.34 -11.58 -30.58
CA GLN A 301 -23.53 -11.38 -31.42
C GLN A 301 -23.16 -10.79 -32.78
N THR A 302 -22.33 -9.74 -32.82
CA THR A 302 -21.99 -9.06 -34.09
C THR A 302 -20.96 -9.83 -34.90
N LEU A 303 -19.83 -10.21 -34.27
CA LEU A 303 -18.78 -10.98 -34.94
C LEU A 303 -19.07 -12.50 -34.95
N GLY A 304 -20.07 -12.95 -34.18
CA GLY A 304 -20.47 -14.36 -34.12
C GLY A 304 -19.38 -15.30 -33.59
N LEU A 305 -18.46 -14.80 -32.76
CA LEU A 305 -17.39 -15.63 -32.20
C LEU A 305 -17.97 -16.67 -31.22
N PRO A 306 -17.39 -17.88 -31.15
CA PRO A 306 -17.84 -18.88 -30.20
C PRO A 306 -17.62 -18.40 -28.77
N VAL A 307 -18.53 -18.74 -27.86
CA VAL A 307 -18.37 -18.41 -26.43
C VAL A 307 -17.49 -19.48 -25.79
N PRO A 308 -16.26 -19.15 -25.37
CA PRO A 308 -15.40 -20.15 -24.75
C PRO A 308 -15.89 -20.49 -23.35
N SER A 309 -15.58 -21.72 -22.90
CA SER A 309 -16.00 -22.20 -21.57
C SER A 309 -15.48 -21.30 -20.43
N CYS A 310 -14.30 -20.69 -20.63
CA CYS A 310 -13.71 -19.77 -19.67
C CYS A 310 -14.55 -18.50 -19.45
N ALA A 311 -15.38 -18.10 -20.42
CA ALA A 311 -16.26 -16.94 -20.33
C ALA A 311 -17.43 -17.14 -19.37
N MET A 312 -17.81 -18.38 -19.06
CA MET A 312 -18.98 -18.74 -18.23
C MET A 312 -18.65 -19.01 -16.76
N ARG A 313 -17.37 -18.89 -16.36
CA ARG A 313 -16.94 -19.24 -14.99
C ARG A 313 -17.22 -18.17 -13.93
N GLY A 314 -17.71 -17.00 -14.34
CA GLY A 314 -18.04 -15.91 -13.43
C GLY A 314 -19.41 -16.08 -12.77
N PRO A 315 -19.71 -15.30 -11.71
CA PRO A 315 -21.02 -15.30 -11.06
C PRO A 315 -22.12 -14.66 -11.93
N SER A 316 -21.76 -14.00 -13.04
CA SER A 316 -22.69 -13.36 -13.95
C SER A 316 -23.18 -14.33 -15.01
N ARG A 317 -24.47 -14.23 -15.37
CA ARG A 317 -25.06 -14.98 -16.49
C ARG A 317 -24.56 -14.51 -17.87
N ASN A 318 -23.95 -13.32 -17.94
CA ASN A 318 -23.41 -12.80 -19.18
C ASN A 318 -21.97 -13.31 -19.41
N PRO A 319 -21.57 -13.60 -20.66
CA PRO A 319 -20.20 -14.02 -20.96
C PRO A 319 -19.18 -12.99 -20.49
N SER A 320 -18.18 -13.45 -19.74
CA SER A 320 -17.01 -12.66 -19.39
C SER A 320 -16.21 -12.31 -20.64
N THR A 321 -15.65 -11.10 -20.68
CA THR A 321 -14.73 -10.67 -21.74
C THR A 321 -13.32 -10.48 -21.20
N ASN A 322 -12.91 -11.18 -20.13
CA ASN A 322 -11.59 -11.01 -19.49
C ASN A 322 -10.42 -11.33 -20.45
N ASN A 323 -9.17 -11.10 -20.00
CA ASN A 323 -8.00 -11.32 -20.83
C ASN A 323 -7.86 -12.77 -21.33
N GLU A 324 -8.22 -13.76 -20.50
CA GLU A 324 -8.17 -15.19 -20.85
C GLU A 324 -9.13 -15.50 -22.01
N VAL A 325 -10.37 -15.00 -21.95
CA VAL A 325 -11.35 -15.13 -23.04
C VAL A 325 -10.84 -14.47 -24.32
N LEU A 326 -10.29 -13.26 -24.24
CA LEU A 326 -9.77 -12.56 -25.42
C LEU A 326 -8.56 -13.27 -26.04
N GLU A 327 -7.78 -14.00 -25.24
CA GLU A 327 -6.60 -14.74 -25.70
C GLU A 327 -6.99 -15.99 -26.48
N GLU A 328 -8.01 -16.72 -26.00
CA GLU A 328 -8.55 -17.87 -26.73
C GLU A 328 -9.16 -17.43 -28.08
N LEU A 329 -9.90 -16.31 -28.07
CA LEU A 329 -10.53 -15.73 -29.26
C LEU A 329 -9.54 -15.08 -30.24
N ALA A 330 -8.33 -14.73 -29.79
CA ALA A 330 -7.30 -14.08 -30.60
C ALA A 330 -6.75 -14.96 -31.73
N SER A 331 -7.03 -16.27 -31.70
CA SER A 331 -6.74 -17.20 -32.78
C SER A 331 -7.77 -17.15 -33.92
N LEU A 332 -9.00 -16.72 -33.61
CA LEU A 332 -10.14 -16.74 -34.53
C LEU A 332 -10.35 -15.39 -35.23
N HIS A 333 -10.03 -14.29 -34.55
CA HIS A 333 -10.24 -12.95 -35.08
C HIS A 333 -9.19 -11.96 -34.54
N GLU A 334 -8.96 -10.88 -35.28
CA GLU A 334 -7.96 -9.85 -34.92
C GLU A 334 -8.45 -8.93 -33.78
N VAL A 335 -9.75 -8.62 -33.75
CA VAL A 335 -10.38 -7.73 -32.75
C VAL A 335 -10.07 -8.10 -31.29
N PRO A 336 -10.12 -9.38 -30.85
CA PRO A 336 -9.70 -9.75 -29.50
C PRO A 336 -8.28 -9.30 -29.13
N ARG A 337 -7.30 -9.43 -30.03
CA ARG A 337 -5.92 -8.95 -29.80
C ARG A 337 -5.87 -7.43 -29.65
N LEU A 338 -6.57 -6.72 -30.54
CA LEU A 338 -6.65 -5.26 -30.46
C LEU A 338 -7.34 -4.79 -29.18
N MET A 339 -8.32 -5.56 -28.67
CA MET A 339 -8.95 -5.27 -27.37
C MET A 339 -8.03 -5.51 -26.18
N GLN A 340 -7.20 -6.55 -26.21
CA GLN A 340 -6.16 -6.75 -25.20
C GLN A 340 -5.17 -5.59 -25.19
N ASP A 341 -4.71 -5.16 -26.36
CA ASP A 341 -3.85 -3.98 -26.52
C ASP A 341 -4.51 -2.71 -25.98
N PHE A 342 -5.79 -2.50 -26.31
CA PHE A 342 -6.56 -1.33 -25.87
C PHE A 342 -6.66 -1.28 -24.35
N ARG A 343 -7.04 -2.39 -23.73
CA ARG A 343 -7.16 -2.50 -22.27
C ARG A 343 -5.81 -2.40 -21.59
N SER A 344 -4.76 -2.97 -22.19
CA SER A 344 -3.38 -2.89 -21.69
C SER A 344 -2.89 -1.43 -21.67
N ALA A 345 -3.04 -0.69 -22.77
CA ALA A 345 -2.64 0.71 -22.87
C ALA A 345 -3.52 1.62 -21.99
N GLY A 346 -4.84 1.39 -21.98
CA GLY A 346 -5.80 2.10 -21.14
C GLY A 346 -5.47 1.95 -19.66
N LYS A 347 -5.32 0.71 -19.19
CA LYS A 347 -4.94 0.40 -17.80
C LYS A 347 -3.61 1.04 -17.42
N PHE A 348 -2.60 0.96 -18.30
CA PHE A 348 -1.30 1.56 -18.04
C PHE A 348 -1.41 3.08 -17.83
N LEU A 349 -2.23 3.75 -18.64
CA LEU A 349 -2.47 5.19 -18.53
C LEU A 349 -3.30 5.56 -17.29
N SER A 350 -4.46 4.91 -17.10
CA SER A 350 -5.43 5.25 -16.04
C SER A 350 -4.99 4.86 -14.64
N ASP A 351 -4.36 3.70 -14.50
CA ASP A 351 -4.07 3.12 -13.18
C ASP A 351 -2.70 3.59 -12.66
N PHE A 352 -1.80 3.99 -13.55
CA PHE A 352 -0.42 4.31 -13.18
C PHE A 352 0.02 5.72 -13.60
N VAL A 353 0.03 6.03 -14.91
CA VAL A 353 0.60 7.29 -15.40
C VAL A 353 -0.19 8.49 -14.88
N GLU A 354 -1.52 8.51 -15.00
CA GLU A 354 -2.33 9.65 -14.58
C GLU A 354 -2.39 9.85 -13.05
N PRO A 355 -2.58 8.81 -12.22
CA PRO A 355 -2.55 8.95 -10.76
C PRO A 355 -1.20 9.44 -10.23
N LEU A 356 -0.09 8.87 -10.72
CA LEU A 356 1.25 9.29 -10.31
C LEU A 356 1.55 10.73 -10.76
N SER A 357 1.17 11.10 -11.99
CA SER A 357 1.34 12.47 -12.48
C SER A 357 0.51 13.48 -11.68
N ARG A 358 -0.70 13.11 -11.25
CA ARG A 358 -1.55 13.97 -10.41
C ARG A 358 -0.94 14.16 -9.03
N ARG A 359 -0.46 13.08 -8.42
CA ARG A 359 0.24 13.10 -7.12
C ARG A 359 1.50 13.95 -7.20
N ALA A 360 2.32 13.77 -8.23
CA ALA A 360 3.54 14.54 -8.42
C ALA A 360 3.30 16.05 -8.59
N ARG A 361 2.22 16.45 -9.27
CA ARG A 361 1.89 17.88 -9.47
C ARG A 361 1.37 18.59 -8.22
N GLY A 362 0.77 17.85 -7.29
CA GLY A 362 0.20 18.41 -6.05
C GLY A 362 1.22 18.54 -4.91
N LEU A 363 2.51 18.45 -5.20
CA LEU A 363 3.56 18.42 -4.20
C LEU A 363 4.58 19.52 -4.49
N SER A 364 4.86 20.35 -3.49
CA SER A 364 6.01 21.25 -3.53
C SER A 364 7.31 20.43 -3.59
N PRO A 365 8.39 20.96 -4.20
CA PRO A 365 9.74 20.39 -4.08
C PRO A 365 10.05 20.03 -2.62
N GLY A 366 10.69 18.87 -2.39
CA GLY A 366 10.87 18.29 -1.06
C GLY A 366 11.46 19.24 0.00
N THR A 367 11.22 18.92 1.28
CA THR A 367 11.59 19.78 2.42
C THR A 367 13.09 20.09 2.52
N PRO A 368 13.48 21.27 3.05
CA PRO A 368 14.88 21.61 3.32
C PRO A 368 15.53 20.55 4.21
N GLY A 369 16.76 20.15 3.88
CA GLY A 369 17.55 19.14 4.62
C GLY A 369 17.73 17.79 3.91
N THR A 370 16.98 17.49 2.84
CA THR A 370 17.24 16.32 1.97
C THR A 370 18.12 16.64 0.75
N GLY A 371 18.56 17.89 0.62
CA GLY A 371 19.46 18.34 -0.44
C GLY A 371 18.89 18.24 -1.85
N SER A 372 17.57 18.04 -2.03
CA SER A 372 17.01 17.74 -3.33
C SER A 372 15.63 18.37 -3.55
N HIS A 373 15.54 19.28 -4.52
CA HIS A 373 14.31 19.90 -5.03
C HIS A 373 13.37 18.91 -5.74
N LEU A 374 13.51 17.60 -5.50
CA LEU A 374 12.72 16.57 -6.15
C LEU A 374 11.34 16.44 -5.51
N VAL A 375 10.35 16.21 -6.35
CA VAL A 375 9.00 15.86 -5.95
C VAL A 375 9.00 14.45 -5.37
N ARG A 376 8.36 14.24 -4.20
CA ARG A 376 8.34 12.93 -3.52
C ARG A 376 6.93 12.40 -3.32
N ILE A 377 6.61 11.25 -3.90
CA ILE A 377 5.33 10.58 -3.71
C ILE A 377 5.37 9.76 -2.41
N ARG A 378 4.33 9.91 -1.60
CA ARG A 378 4.12 9.12 -0.37
C ARG A 378 2.90 8.22 -0.57
N GLY A 379 3.11 6.91 -0.45
CA GLY A 379 2.03 5.92 -0.28
C GLY A 379 1.86 5.57 1.18
N SER A 380 0.77 4.90 1.55
CA SER A 380 0.51 4.37 2.89
C SER A 380 0.59 2.84 2.86
N PHE A 381 1.47 2.24 3.66
CA PHE A 381 1.54 0.81 3.87
C PHE A 381 0.42 0.34 4.80
N CYS A 382 -0.31 -0.69 4.39
CA CYS A 382 -1.33 -1.32 5.19
C CYS A 382 -0.76 -2.62 5.75
N GLN A 383 -0.55 -2.67 7.07
CA GLN A 383 0.06 -3.80 7.77
C GLN A 383 -0.98 -4.87 8.13
N THR A 384 -2.24 -4.46 8.38
CA THR A 384 -3.31 -5.37 8.83
C THR A 384 -4.34 -5.68 7.74
N ALA A 385 -4.01 -5.41 6.47
CA ALA A 385 -4.93 -5.57 5.35
C ALA A 385 -5.01 -6.97 4.79
N THR A 386 -3.93 -7.75 4.83
CA THR A 386 -3.89 -9.08 4.22
C THR A 386 -3.95 -10.18 5.27
N ALA A 387 -4.62 -11.29 4.93
CA ALA A 387 -4.68 -12.47 5.78
C ALA A 387 -3.33 -13.19 5.90
N THR A 388 -2.48 -13.06 4.87
CA THR A 388 -1.21 -13.77 4.76
C THR A 388 -0.05 -13.08 5.48
N GLY A 389 -0.25 -11.90 6.06
CA GLY A 389 0.82 -11.10 6.67
C GLY A 389 1.65 -10.28 5.70
N ARG A 390 1.31 -10.27 4.40
CA ARG A 390 1.98 -9.38 3.43
C ARG A 390 1.52 -7.93 3.63
N LEU A 391 2.46 -7.01 3.54
CA LEU A 391 2.15 -5.59 3.46
C LEU A 391 1.40 -5.31 2.16
N SER A 392 0.33 -4.52 2.23
CA SER A 392 -0.21 -3.84 1.04
C SER A 392 0.14 -2.35 1.07
N MET A 393 -0.04 -1.66 -0.04
CA MET A 393 0.14 -0.21 -0.12
C MET A 393 -1.04 0.43 -0.82
N GLU A 394 -1.42 1.61 -0.37
CA GLU A 394 -2.50 2.40 -0.95
C GLU A 394 -2.08 3.86 -1.11
N ASP A 395 -2.81 4.54 -1.99
CA ASP A 395 -2.76 6.00 -2.11
C ASP A 395 -1.34 6.59 -2.32
N PRO A 396 -0.64 6.29 -3.44
CA PRO A 396 -0.94 5.28 -4.47
C PRO A 396 -0.28 3.92 -4.14
N ASN A 397 -0.82 2.84 -4.71
CA ASN A 397 -0.19 1.52 -4.58
C ASN A 397 1.04 1.41 -5.52
N LEU A 398 2.23 1.56 -4.94
CA LEU A 398 3.49 1.43 -5.69
C LEU A 398 3.97 -0.02 -5.85
N GLN A 399 3.39 -0.98 -5.11
CA GLN A 399 3.75 -2.40 -5.22
C GLN A 399 3.31 -3.01 -6.55
N THR A 400 2.27 -2.45 -7.16
CA THR A 400 1.70 -2.93 -8.44
C THR A 400 2.28 -2.23 -9.67
N ALA A 401 3.31 -1.39 -9.49
CA ALA A 401 3.96 -0.68 -10.59
C ALA A 401 4.39 -1.65 -11.71
N PRO A 402 3.80 -1.57 -12.92
CA PRO A 402 4.07 -2.52 -13.99
C PRO A 402 5.55 -2.53 -14.39
N LYS A 403 6.01 -3.70 -14.84
CA LYS A 403 7.25 -3.81 -15.61
C LYS A 403 7.10 -3.11 -16.96
N THR A 404 8.22 -2.82 -17.62
CA THR A 404 8.26 -2.22 -18.95
C THR A 404 7.31 -2.92 -19.92
N ARG A 405 6.45 -2.15 -20.59
CA ARG A 405 5.56 -2.63 -21.65
C ARG A 405 5.90 -1.96 -22.96
N LYS A 406 5.86 -2.72 -24.05
CA LYS A 406 6.07 -2.19 -25.40
C LYS A 406 4.73 -1.92 -26.03
N PHE A 407 4.53 -0.69 -26.53
CA PHE A 407 3.34 -0.31 -27.27
C PHE A 407 3.74 0.10 -28.68
N ASN A 408 3.10 -0.46 -29.70
CA ASN A 408 3.34 -0.04 -31.08
C ASN A 408 2.55 1.25 -31.36
N VAL A 409 3.23 2.38 -31.54
CA VAL A 409 2.60 3.70 -31.69
C VAL A 409 2.94 4.28 -33.06
N ALA A 410 1.98 4.94 -33.71
CA ALA A 410 2.26 5.67 -34.95
C ALA A 410 3.26 6.81 -34.71
N GLU A 411 4.23 6.94 -35.61
CA GLU A 411 5.18 8.04 -35.58
C GLU A 411 4.49 9.39 -35.82
N THR A 412 4.92 10.40 -35.07
CA THR A 412 4.39 11.77 -35.22
C THR A 412 4.99 12.49 -36.43
N GLN A 413 6.14 12.02 -36.93
CA GLN A 413 6.83 12.58 -38.08
C GLN A 413 6.69 11.58 -39.23
N ALA A 414 5.99 11.98 -40.28
CA ALA A 414 6.05 11.27 -41.54
C ALA A 414 7.49 11.36 -42.06
N GLN A 415 8.21 10.23 -42.11
CA GLN A 415 9.44 10.19 -42.88
C GLN A 415 9.06 10.31 -44.37
N ILE A 416 9.44 11.42 -44.97
CA ILE A 416 9.39 11.59 -46.43
C ILE A 416 10.48 10.69 -46.98
N SER A 417 10.09 9.59 -47.61
CA SER A 417 11.01 8.77 -48.41
C SER A 417 11.39 9.55 -49.67
N GLU A 418 12.61 9.36 -50.20
CA GLU A 418 13.16 10.01 -51.43
C GLU A 418 12.36 9.68 -52.73
N GLY A 419 11.12 9.19 -52.63
CA GLY A 419 10.20 8.92 -53.74
C GLY A 419 8.78 9.48 -53.52
N GLY A 420 8.58 10.44 -52.61
CA GLY A 420 7.30 11.13 -52.44
C GLY A 420 6.17 10.29 -51.82
N THR A 421 6.47 9.11 -51.26
CA THR A 421 5.48 8.27 -50.57
C THR A 421 5.58 8.44 -49.06
N THR A 422 4.53 9.01 -48.46
CA THR A 422 4.38 9.18 -47.01
C THR A 422 4.12 7.81 -46.36
N ARG A 423 5.17 7.15 -45.85
CA ARG A 423 4.99 5.95 -45.02
C ARG A 423 4.71 6.39 -43.58
N HIS A 424 3.57 5.98 -43.05
CA HIS A 424 3.27 6.12 -41.63
C HIS A 424 4.10 5.08 -40.87
N GLY A 425 5.30 5.47 -40.45
CA GLY A 425 6.17 4.63 -39.64
C GLY A 425 5.49 4.27 -38.32
N ARG A 426 5.75 3.04 -37.85
CA ARG A 426 5.30 2.54 -36.56
C ARG A 426 6.53 2.25 -35.72
N ARG A 427 6.57 2.79 -34.50
CA ARG A 427 7.69 2.58 -33.58
C ARG A 427 7.22 1.91 -32.29
N ASN A 428 8.10 1.11 -31.71
CA ASN A 428 7.89 0.58 -30.37
C ASN A 428 8.15 1.68 -29.35
N HIS A 429 7.16 1.98 -28.53
CA HIS A 429 7.24 2.84 -27.36
C HIS A 429 7.36 1.97 -26.12
N ASP A 430 8.56 1.97 -25.54
CA ASP A 430 8.83 1.28 -24.28
C ASP A 430 8.33 2.15 -23.13
N ALA A 431 7.18 1.77 -22.57
CA ALA A 431 6.57 2.43 -21.44
C ALA A 431 7.04 1.78 -20.14
N ASN A 432 7.87 2.49 -19.40
CA ASN A 432 8.37 2.09 -18.10
C ASN A 432 8.15 3.21 -17.08
N ILE A 433 7.13 3.09 -16.23
CA ILE A 433 6.90 4.07 -15.17
C ILE A 433 8.00 4.07 -14.10
N ARG A 434 8.77 2.98 -14.00
CA ARG A 434 9.79 2.85 -12.96
C ARG A 434 10.97 3.79 -13.19
N ASP A 435 11.21 4.19 -14.43
CA ASP A 435 12.20 5.21 -14.81
C ASP A 435 11.86 6.60 -14.28
N ALA A 436 10.64 6.81 -13.80
CA ALA A 436 10.29 8.05 -13.13
C ALA A 436 10.75 8.07 -11.68
N PHE A 437 11.02 6.93 -11.04
CA PHE A 437 11.56 6.91 -9.68
C PHE A 437 13.06 7.16 -9.72
N VAL A 438 13.49 8.23 -9.05
CA VAL A 438 14.87 8.72 -9.13
C VAL A 438 15.49 8.81 -7.74
N ALA A 439 16.81 8.61 -7.68
CA ALA A 439 17.58 8.94 -6.49
C ALA A 439 17.86 10.46 -6.45
N PRO A 440 17.94 11.07 -5.25
CA PRO A 440 18.54 12.39 -5.09
C PRO A 440 19.97 12.46 -5.63
N GLU A 441 20.44 13.66 -5.92
CA GLU A 441 21.83 13.89 -6.33
C GLU A 441 22.82 13.32 -5.30
N GLY A 442 23.91 12.72 -5.79
CA GLY A 442 24.91 12.04 -4.95
C GLY A 442 24.44 10.71 -4.34
N ARG A 443 23.24 10.21 -4.69
CA ARG A 443 22.70 8.94 -4.18
C ARG A 443 22.33 7.99 -5.32
N VAL A 444 22.13 6.72 -4.95
CA VAL A 444 21.66 5.66 -5.85
C VAL A 444 20.46 4.94 -5.25
N LEU A 445 19.61 4.34 -6.10
CA LEU A 445 18.56 3.42 -5.66
C LEU A 445 19.15 2.01 -5.55
N LEU A 446 19.03 1.40 -4.38
CA LEU A 446 19.41 0.01 -4.13
C LEU A 446 18.15 -0.87 -4.15
N SER A 447 18.18 -1.98 -4.89
CA SER A 447 17.14 -3.00 -4.88
C SER A 447 17.74 -4.32 -4.41
N ALA A 448 17.13 -4.93 -3.41
CA ALA A 448 17.46 -6.27 -2.93
C ALA A 448 16.20 -7.14 -3.00
N ASP A 449 16.28 -8.24 -3.74
CA ASP A 449 15.17 -9.19 -3.91
C ASP A 449 15.62 -10.57 -3.44
N TYR A 450 14.72 -11.29 -2.77
CA TYR A 450 15.03 -12.65 -2.34
C TYR A 450 14.93 -13.60 -3.54
N ALA A 451 16.02 -14.31 -3.81
CA ALA A 451 16.05 -15.36 -4.82
C ALA A 451 15.09 -16.50 -4.45
N GLN A 452 13.89 -16.46 -5.05
CA GLN A 452 12.85 -17.50 -4.95
C GLN A 452 12.50 -17.90 -3.49
N MET A 453 12.34 -16.93 -2.59
CA MET A 453 12.06 -17.20 -1.15
C MET A 453 10.92 -18.20 -0.93
N GLU A 454 9.81 -18.07 -1.65
CA GLU A 454 8.64 -18.96 -1.49
C GLU A 454 8.96 -20.42 -1.84
N LEU A 455 9.76 -20.66 -2.90
CA LEU A 455 10.21 -22.02 -3.25
C LEU A 455 11.18 -22.57 -2.21
N ARG A 456 12.04 -21.72 -1.64
CA ARG A 456 12.96 -22.12 -0.57
C ARG A 456 12.23 -22.49 0.71
N LEU A 457 11.20 -21.71 1.08
CA LEU A 457 10.31 -22.04 2.20
C LEU A 457 9.57 -23.36 1.94
N MET A 458 9.05 -23.56 0.73
CA MET A 458 8.41 -24.81 0.33
C MET A 458 9.37 -25.99 0.47
N ALA A 459 10.60 -25.88 -0.03
CA ALA A 459 11.63 -26.91 0.09
C ALA A 459 11.94 -27.25 1.55
N HIS A 460 12.09 -26.22 2.39
CA HIS A 460 12.35 -26.38 3.82
C HIS A 460 11.19 -27.08 4.55
N LEU A 461 9.95 -26.70 4.23
CA LEU A 461 8.76 -27.25 4.90
C LEU A 461 8.38 -28.65 4.39
N SER A 462 8.59 -28.95 3.11
CA SER A 462 8.28 -30.26 2.53
C SER A 462 9.37 -31.30 2.80
N GLY A 463 10.63 -30.87 2.97
CA GLY A 463 11.78 -31.76 3.03
C GLY A 463 12.06 -32.49 1.72
N ASP A 464 11.50 -32.04 0.59
CA ASP A 464 11.66 -32.68 -0.70
C ASP A 464 13.12 -32.58 -1.18
N GLU A 465 13.79 -33.73 -1.27
CA GLU A 465 15.23 -33.79 -1.59
C GLU A 465 15.54 -33.23 -2.98
N ALA A 466 14.66 -33.45 -3.96
CA ALA A 466 14.86 -32.97 -5.32
C ALA A 466 14.78 -31.44 -5.39
N LEU A 467 13.77 -30.83 -4.76
CA LEU A 467 13.59 -29.39 -4.66
C LEU A 467 14.71 -28.74 -3.83
N CYS A 468 15.13 -29.38 -2.73
CA CYS A 468 16.25 -28.91 -1.93
C CYS A 468 17.58 -28.96 -2.69
N ALA A 469 17.85 -30.03 -3.43
CA ALA A 469 19.03 -30.15 -4.28
C ALA A 469 19.01 -29.10 -5.39
N MET A 470 17.85 -28.89 -6.03
CA MET A 470 17.67 -27.91 -7.09
C MET A 470 17.92 -26.46 -6.62
N LEU A 471 17.52 -26.11 -5.41
CA LEU A 471 17.68 -24.76 -4.86
C LEU A 471 19.00 -24.54 -4.11
N ARG A 472 19.88 -25.55 -4.06
CA ARG A 472 21.16 -25.50 -3.34
C ARG A 472 22.15 -24.55 -4.02
N ASP A 473 22.17 -24.53 -5.36
CA ASP A 473 22.97 -23.58 -6.12
C ASP A 473 22.18 -22.26 -6.26
N PRO A 474 22.68 -21.13 -5.71
CA PRO A 474 22.00 -19.84 -5.82
C PRO A 474 22.01 -19.24 -7.22
N LEU A 475 22.88 -19.71 -8.13
CA LEU A 475 22.97 -19.22 -9.51
C LEU A 475 22.06 -19.99 -10.48
N GLN A 476 21.51 -21.12 -10.03
CA GLN A 476 20.69 -21.98 -10.85
C GLN A 476 19.23 -21.49 -10.86
N ASP A 477 18.66 -21.25 -12.04
CA ASP A 477 17.25 -20.90 -12.18
C ASP A 477 16.39 -22.19 -12.18
N PRO A 478 15.60 -22.45 -11.11
CA PRO A 478 14.74 -23.64 -11.06
C PRO A 478 13.72 -23.69 -12.20
N PHE A 479 13.28 -22.54 -12.72
CA PHE A 479 12.30 -22.50 -13.81
C PHE A 479 12.88 -22.97 -15.13
N THR A 480 14.16 -22.68 -15.40
CA THR A 480 14.87 -23.19 -16.58
C THR A 480 15.01 -24.71 -16.51
N LEU A 481 15.33 -25.25 -15.33
CA LEU A 481 15.46 -26.70 -15.15
C LEU A 481 14.13 -27.42 -15.33
N TRP A 482 13.06 -26.93 -14.70
CA TRP A 482 11.74 -27.51 -14.88
C TRP A 482 11.25 -27.41 -16.32
N ALA A 483 11.51 -26.29 -16.99
CA ALA A 483 11.18 -26.15 -18.41
C ALA A 483 11.97 -27.16 -19.26
N ALA A 484 13.26 -27.34 -19.01
CA ALA A 484 14.11 -28.29 -19.71
C ALA A 484 13.62 -29.74 -19.51
N GLN A 485 13.32 -30.13 -18.27
CA GLN A 485 12.77 -31.44 -17.94
C GLN A 485 11.41 -31.66 -18.60
N TRP A 486 10.53 -30.66 -18.55
CA TRP A 486 9.19 -30.74 -19.14
C TRP A 486 9.23 -30.85 -20.67
N MET A 487 10.08 -30.06 -21.32
CA MET A 487 10.26 -30.06 -22.77
C MET A 487 11.15 -31.21 -23.27
N LEU A 488 11.70 -32.01 -22.35
CA LEU A 488 12.65 -33.08 -22.65
C LEU A 488 13.86 -32.59 -23.46
N ILE A 489 14.34 -31.37 -23.16
CA ILE A 489 15.50 -30.74 -23.82
C ILE A 489 16.62 -30.48 -22.81
N PRO A 490 17.88 -30.36 -23.25
CA PRO A 490 18.98 -29.93 -22.37
C PRO A 490 18.73 -28.52 -21.78
N ALA A 491 19.13 -28.30 -20.52
CA ALA A 491 18.98 -27.00 -19.86
C ALA A 491 19.66 -25.84 -20.60
N SER A 492 20.72 -26.12 -21.36
CA SER A 492 21.40 -25.14 -22.23
C SER A 492 20.55 -24.67 -23.42
N GLN A 493 19.55 -25.46 -23.83
CA GLN A 493 18.62 -25.14 -24.91
C GLN A 493 17.33 -24.49 -24.40
N ALA A 494 17.01 -24.66 -23.10
CA ALA A 494 15.94 -23.97 -22.41
C ALA A 494 16.32 -22.50 -22.09
N SER A 495 16.56 -21.70 -23.13
CA SER A 495 16.94 -20.28 -22.98
C SER A 495 15.74 -19.39 -22.61
N LEU A 496 16.03 -18.21 -22.05
CA LEU A 496 15.06 -17.18 -21.69
C LEU A 496 14.10 -16.82 -22.84
N ALA A 497 14.49 -16.98 -24.11
CA ALA A 497 13.65 -16.70 -25.28
C ALA A 497 12.51 -17.72 -25.47
N VAL A 498 12.76 -19.00 -25.13
CA VAL A 498 11.74 -20.06 -25.09
C VAL A 498 10.77 -19.78 -23.92
N TRP A 499 11.30 -19.27 -22.81
CA TRP A 499 10.57 -18.91 -21.60
C TRP A 499 9.73 -17.62 -21.74
N GLU A 500 10.24 -16.59 -22.42
CA GLU A 500 9.55 -15.32 -22.71
C GLU A 500 8.43 -15.45 -23.75
N GLY A 501 8.55 -16.41 -24.67
CA GLY A 501 7.49 -16.78 -25.61
C GLY A 501 6.26 -17.36 -24.90
N HIS A 502 6.47 -18.25 -23.94
CA HIS A 502 5.39 -18.88 -23.15
C HIS A 502 4.78 -17.93 -22.10
N ARG A 503 5.58 -17.04 -21.50
CA ARG A 503 5.09 -16.04 -20.52
C ARG A 503 4.15 -14.98 -21.12
N ARG A 504 4.29 -14.69 -22.43
CA ARG A 504 3.41 -13.77 -23.17
C ARG A 504 2.10 -14.42 -23.65
N GLY A 505 2.04 -15.75 -23.69
CA GLY A 505 0.90 -16.55 -24.18
C GLY A 505 0.16 -17.33 -23.10
N GLY A 506 0.24 -16.92 -21.82
CA GLY A 506 -0.51 -17.54 -20.73
C GLY A 506 0.02 -18.90 -20.23
N GLU A 507 1.15 -19.39 -20.75
CA GLU A 507 1.63 -20.74 -20.43
C GLU A 507 2.61 -20.78 -19.24
N ILE A 508 2.12 -21.40 -18.17
CA ILE A 508 2.76 -21.82 -16.91
C ILE A 508 3.16 -20.69 -15.94
N ASP A 509 2.31 -20.51 -14.94
CA ASP A 509 2.69 -19.86 -13.69
C ASP A 509 3.14 -20.97 -12.72
N TRP A 510 4.44 -21.22 -12.65
CA TRP A 510 5.01 -22.24 -11.75
C TRP A 510 4.72 -21.92 -10.27
N LEU A 511 4.50 -20.65 -9.90
CA LEU A 511 3.99 -20.33 -8.56
C LEU A 511 2.54 -20.82 -8.40
N SER A 512 1.69 -20.69 -9.41
CA SER A 512 0.35 -21.29 -9.41
C SER A 512 0.39 -22.83 -9.31
N CYS A 513 1.39 -23.49 -9.92
CA CYS A 513 1.62 -24.93 -9.77
C CYS A 513 2.06 -25.28 -8.33
N ALA A 514 2.95 -24.48 -7.74
CA ALA A 514 3.36 -24.57 -6.34
C ALA A 514 2.19 -24.33 -5.36
N TYR A 515 1.22 -23.47 -5.72
CA TYR A 515 0.01 -23.19 -4.94
C TYR A 515 -1.13 -24.22 -5.14
N LEU A 516 -0.84 -25.40 -5.72
CA LEU A 516 -1.81 -26.50 -5.91
C LEU A 516 -3.10 -26.03 -6.61
N LEU A 517 -3.01 -25.23 -7.68
CA LEU A 517 -4.17 -25.07 -8.56
C LEU A 517 -4.57 -26.45 -9.12
N SER A 518 -5.82 -26.83 -8.86
CA SER A 518 -6.47 -27.99 -9.48
C SER A 518 -6.10 -28.10 -10.97
N LEU A 519 -5.82 -29.32 -11.44
CA LEU A 519 -5.58 -29.66 -12.84
C LEU A 519 -6.58 -28.99 -13.81
N MET A 520 -7.81 -28.70 -13.36
CA MET A 520 -8.80 -27.97 -14.16
C MET A 520 -8.48 -26.48 -14.39
N GLY A 521 -7.85 -25.81 -13.43
CA GLY A 521 -7.43 -24.41 -13.53
C GLY A 521 -6.18 -24.22 -14.39
N LEU A 522 -5.31 -25.23 -14.45
CA LEU A 522 -4.18 -25.31 -15.38
C LEU A 522 -4.66 -25.62 -16.81
N ASN A 523 -5.65 -26.52 -16.95
CA ASN A 523 -6.21 -26.90 -18.25
C ASN A 523 -6.93 -25.76 -18.98
N SER A 524 -7.64 -24.88 -18.27
CA SER A 524 -8.30 -23.75 -18.94
C SER A 524 -7.35 -22.75 -19.54
N ARG A 525 -6.15 -22.62 -18.98
CA ARG A 525 -5.11 -21.73 -19.51
C ARG A 525 -4.39 -22.32 -20.72
N ARG A 526 -4.54 -23.63 -20.98
CA ARG A 526 -3.76 -24.36 -21.98
C ARG A 526 -4.52 -24.83 -23.22
N GLY A 527 -5.86 -24.82 -23.24
CA GLY A 527 -6.62 -25.27 -24.41
C GLY A 527 -6.39 -26.73 -24.84
N THR A 528 -5.53 -27.51 -24.16
CA THR A 528 -5.23 -28.92 -24.47
C THR A 528 -6.17 -29.86 -23.70
N ARG A 529 -6.74 -30.84 -24.40
CA ARG A 529 -7.64 -31.86 -23.82
C ARG A 529 -6.86 -32.92 -23.05
N CYS A 530 -7.39 -33.27 -21.88
CA CYS A 530 -6.84 -34.15 -20.85
C CYS A 530 -6.84 -35.65 -21.20
N ARG A 531 -6.44 -36.06 -22.42
CA ARG A 531 -6.49 -37.50 -22.77
C ARG A 531 -5.20 -38.28 -22.57
N ASP A 532 -4.03 -37.64 -22.53
CA ASP A 532 -2.75 -38.37 -22.47
C ASP A 532 -1.69 -37.71 -21.55
N LEU A 533 -2.06 -37.48 -20.28
CA LEU A 533 -1.15 -37.26 -19.13
C LEU A 533 -1.68 -38.12 -17.98
#